data_AF-A0A7W8L507-F1
#
_entry.id   AF-A0A7W8L507-F1
#
_cell.length_a   1.000
_cell.length_b   1.000
_cell.length_c   1.000
_cell.angle_alpha   90.00
_cell.angle_beta   90.00
_cell.angle_gamma   90.00
#
_symmetry.space_group_name_H-M   'P 1'
#
loop_
_entity.id
_entity.type
_entity.pdbx_description
1 polymer ?
#
loop_
_entity_poly.entity_id
_entity_poly.type
_entity_poly.pdbx_seq_one_letter_code
_entity_poly.pdbx_strand_id
1 'polypeptide(L)'
;MASEDEALLVVSVYDGQFFGDMSSLVKICFIEGCITSYHTKHFSTLEETWKLLETWAEKYATPPPRGDCFTVFIGRKDGGDTEVEPVMRLDAYARNGEATACVMSRTPSWDTERVCYQPDDGAVAIVLKILRANLGGTQY
;
A
#
# COMPACT_ATOMS: atom_id res chain seq x y z
N MET A 1 -19.57 14.87 -21.85
CA MET A 1 -19.34 16.18 -21.21
C MET A 1 -18.52 15.89 -19.97
N ALA A 2 -17.32 16.47 -19.91
CA ALA A 2 -16.25 16.27 -18.90
C ALA A 2 -15.89 14.80 -18.60
N SER A 3 -14.73 14.37 -19.11
CA SER A 3 -13.96 13.31 -18.45
C SER A 3 -13.70 13.78 -17.03
N GLU A 4 -14.33 13.15 -16.05
CA GLU A 4 -13.90 13.32 -14.67
C GLU A 4 -12.42 12.92 -14.63
N ASP A 5 -11.55 13.86 -14.25
CA ASP A 5 -10.18 13.56 -13.87
C ASP A 5 -10.28 12.59 -12.68
N GLU A 6 -10.34 11.28 -12.96
CA GLU A 6 -10.37 10.27 -11.92
C GLU A 6 -9.03 10.33 -11.18
N ALA A 7 -9.07 10.80 -9.93
CA ALA A 7 -7.89 10.88 -9.08
C ALA A 7 -7.27 9.49 -8.92
N LEU A 8 -6.03 9.36 -9.39
CA LEU A 8 -5.27 8.12 -9.38
C LEU A 8 -4.74 7.86 -7.98
N LEU A 9 -4.81 6.59 -7.58
CA LEU A 9 -4.12 6.08 -6.41
C LEU A 9 -2.69 5.72 -6.81
N VAL A 10 -1.73 6.23 -6.04
CA VAL A 10 -0.31 6.00 -6.24
C VAL A 10 0.23 5.24 -5.04
N VAL A 11 0.80 4.06 -5.27
CA VAL A 11 1.43 3.21 -4.26
C VAL A 11 2.90 3.05 -4.59
N SER A 12 3.76 3.52 -3.69
CA SER A 12 5.21 3.38 -3.81
C SER A 12 5.74 2.52 -2.68
N VAL A 13 6.49 1.48 -3.02
CA VAL A 13 7.08 0.55 -2.05
C VAL A 13 8.59 0.74 -2.06
N TYR A 14 9.16 0.90 -0.87
CA TYR A 14 10.59 1.10 -0.66
C TYR A 14 11.11 0.13 0.39
N ASP A 15 12.30 -0.39 0.17
CA ASP A 15 13.10 -1.07 1.17
C ASP A 15 13.69 -0.06 2.16
N GLY A 16 13.74 -0.42 3.44
CA GLY A 16 14.22 0.43 4.52
C GLY A 16 13.11 1.09 5.36
N GLN A 17 13.51 1.67 6.49
CA GLN A 17 12.62 2.37 7.42
C GLN A 17 12.68 3.88 7.18
N PHE A 18 11.50 4.51 7.13
CA PHE A 18 11.40 5.96 6.97
C PHE A 18 11.55 6.70 8.31
N PHE A 19 12.51 7.64 8.37
CA PHE A 19 12.77 8.50 9.53
C PHE A 19 12.54 9.99 9.25
N GLY A 20 11.67 10.31 8.29
CA GLY A 20 11.40 11.70 7.87
C GLY A 20 12.15 12.12 6.60
N ASP A 21 12.99 11.25 6.05
CA ASP A 21 13.74 11.49 4.82
C ASP A 21 13.74 10.24 3.93
N MET A 22 13.76 10.45 2.63
CA MET A 22 13.73 9.42 1.59
C MET A 22 15.13 8.92 1.22
N SER A 23 16.21 9.60 1.61
CA SER A 23 17.58 9.26 1.18
C SER A 23 18.05 7.87 1.61
N SER A 24 17.48 7.32 2.69
CA SER A 24 17.78 5.98 3.20
C SER A 24 16.92 4.88 2.58
N LEU A 25 15.95 5.24 1.73
CA LEU A 25 14.99 4.30 1.16
C LEU A 25 15.39 3.87 -0.25
N VAL A 26 15.28 2.58 -0.54
CA VAL A 26 15.55 2.02 -1.87
C VAL A 26 14.25 1.62 -2.53
N LYS A 27 13.91 2.24 -3.66
CA LYS A 27 12.64 1.97 -4.35
C LYS A 27 12.57 0.51 -4.83
N ILE A 28 11.52 -0.19 -4.43
CA ILE A 28 11.20 -1.55 -4.89
C ILE A 28 10.29 -1.48 -6.11
N CYS A 29 9.14 -0.80 -5.97
CA CYS A 29 8.19 -0.66 -7.06
C CYS A 29 7.33 0.61 -6.92
N PHE A 30 6.62 0.90 -8.00
CA PHE A 30 5.66 2.00 -8.10
C PHE A 30 4.46 1.53 -8.90
N ILE A 31 3.27 1.77 -8.36
CA ILE A 31 2.01 1.31 -8.92
C ILE A 31 1.08 2.51 -8.95
N GLU A 32 0.49 2.77 -10.11
CA GLU A 32 -0.46 3.85 -10.33
C GLU A 32 -1.70 3.26 -10.99
N GLY A 33 -2.88 3.64 -10.49
CA GLY A 33 -4.14 3.17 -11.04
C GLY A 33 -5.35 3.77 -10.34
N CYS A 34 -6.52 3.50 -10.90
CA CYS A 34 -7.80 3.91 -10.34
C CYS A 34 -8.60 2.65 -9.98
N ILE A 35 -9.32 2.69 -8.86
CA ILE A 35 -10.29 1.66 -8.47
C ILE A 35 -11.65 2.33 -8.36
N THR A 36 -12.54 2.00 -9.30
CA THR A 36 -13.92 2.48 -9.27
C THR A 36 -14.83 1.42 -8.67
N SER A 37 -15.75 1.84 -7.81
CA SER A 37 -16.82 0.99 -7.29
C SER A 37 -18.04 1.14 -8.19
N TYR A 38 -18.54 0.02 -8.73
CA TYR A 38 -19.84 0.02 -9.42
C TYR A 38 -21.03 0.14 -8.44
N HIS A 39 -20.79 0.02 -7.14
CA HIS A 39 -21.80 0.15 -6.09
C HIS A 39 -21.71 1.52 -5.38
N THR A 40 -22.80 1.97 -4.78
CA THR A 40 -22.94 3.30 -4.13
C THR A 40 -22.04 3.52 -2.91
N LYS A 41 -21.32 2.51 -2.43
CA LYS A 41 -20.36 2.65 -1.34
C LYS A 41 -18.98 2.95 -1.91
N HIS A 42 -18.44 4.10 -1.55
CA HIS A 42 -17.05 4.47 -1.81
C HIS A 42 -16.13 3.60 -0.96
N PHE A 43 -15.04 3.12 -1.57
CA PHE A 43 -13.98 2.43 -0.85
C PHE A 43 -13.18 3.44 -0.03
N SER A 44 -12.71 3.02 1.13
CA SER A 44 -11.65 3.72 1.84
C SER A 44 -10.33 3.63 1.07
N THR A 45 -9.38 4.53 1.35
CA THR A 45 -8.06 4.53 0.69
C THR A 45 -7.32 3.19 0.88
N LEU A 46 -7.46 2.54 2.04
CA LEU A 46 -6.86 1.22 2.27
C LEU A 46 -7.56 0.12 1.45
N GLU A 47 -8.89 0.16 1.30
CA GLU A 47 -9.63 -0.79 0.46
C GLU A 47 -9.27 -0.64 -1.02
N GLU A 48 -9.14 0.60 -1.51
CA GLU A 48 -8.68 0.86 -2.88
C GLU A 48 -7.24 0.39 -3.07
N THR A 49 -6.36 0.68 -2.11
CA THR A 49 -4.97 0.19 -2.12
C THR A 49 -4.94 -1.33 -2.20
N TRP A 50 -5.72 -2.01 -1.35
CA TRP A 50 -5.79 -3.47 -1.35
C TRP A 50 -6.24 -4.01 -2.71
N LYS A 51 -7.32 -3.49 -3.29
CA LYS A 51 -7.84 -3.91 -4.61
C LYS A 51 -6.88 -3.63 -5.75
N LEU A 52 -6.20 -2.47 -5.72
CA LEU A 52 -5.19 -2.11 -6.73
C LEU A 52 -4.01 -3.08 -6.67
N LEU A 53 -3.49 -3.34 -5.48
CA LEU A 53 -2.38 -4.27 -5.30
C LEU A 53 -2.78 -5.71 -5.65
N GLU A 54 -4.01 -6.12 -5.35
CA GLU A 54 -4.53 -7.46 -5.68
C GLU A 54 -4.56 -7.65 -7.20
N THR A 55 -5.17 -6.70 -7.92
CA THR A 55 -5.23 -6.70 -9.39
C THR A 55 -3.85 -6.66 -10.03
N TRP A 56 -2.91 -5.90 -9.44
CA TRP A 56 -1.54 -5.78 -9.93
C TRP A 56 -0.75 -7.08 -9.72
N ALA A 57 -0.89 -7.71 -8.55
CA ALA A 57 -0.17 -8.92 -8.17
C ALA A 57 -0.53 -10.15 -9.03
N GLU A 58 -1.69 -10.16 -9.68
CA GLU A 58 -2.05 -11.21 -10.66
C GLU A 58 -1.12 -11.23 -11.87
N LYS A 59 -0.50 -10.10 -12.21
CA LYS A 59 0.28 -9.91 -13.45
C LYS A 59 1.76 -9.70 -13.19
N TYR A 60 2.12 -9.19 -12.02
CA TYR A 60 3.46 -8.74 -11.73
C TYR A 60 3.94 -9.25 -10.37
N ALA A 61 5.21 -9.65 -10.32
CA ALA A 61 5.91 -9.97 -9.09
C ALA A 61 6.76 -8.79 -8.62
N THR A 62 6.99 -8.72 -7.32
CA THR A 62 8.01 -7.83 -6.74
C THR A 62 9.10 -8.66 -6.08
N PRO A 63 10.35 -8.16 -6.01
CA PRO A 63 11.35 -8.80 -5.18
C PRO A 63 10.92 -8.75 -3.69
N PRO A 64 11.40 -9.68 -2.86
CA PRO A 64 11.25 -9.58 -1.41
C PRO A 64 12.00 -8.35 -0.88
N PRO A 65 11.56 -7.75 0.24
CA PRO A 65 12.35 -6.72 0.92
C PRO A 65 13.70 -7.31 1.36
N ARG A 66 14.78 -6.53 1.29
CA ARG A 66 16.13 -7.01 1.66
C ARG A 66 16.35 -6.94 3.16
N GLY A 67 15.72 -5.98 3.83
CA GLY A 67 15.76 -5.82 5.28
C GLY A 67 14.48 -6.28 5.98
N ASP A 68 14.51 -6.22 7.31
CA ASP A 68 13.33 -6.50 8.13
C ASP A 68 12.28 -5.37 8.06
N CYS A 69 12.65 -4.19 7.56
CA CYS A 69 11.76 -3.04 7.46
C CYS A 69 11.61 -2.58 6.00
N PHE A 70 10.39 -2.23 5.61
CA PHE A 70 10.13 -1.58 4.34
C PHE A 70 8.95 -0.60 4.49
N THR A 71 8.94 0.47 3.70
CA THR A 71 7.95 1.54 3.79
C THR A 71 7.09 1.59 2.53
N VAL A 72 5.78 1.73 2.73
CA VAL A 72 4.80 1.96 1.65
C VAL A 72 4.23 3.36 1.79
N PHE A 73 4.29 4.14 0.71
CA PHE A 73 3.59 5.40 0.60
C PHE A 73 2.37 5.25 -0.28
N ILE A 74 1.25 5.81 0.18
CA ILE A 74 -0.02 5.84 -0.54
C ILE A 74 -0.40 7.30 -0.73
N GLY A 75 -0.57 7.70 -1.98
CA GLY A 75 -0.90 9.07 -2.37
C GLY A 75 -2.00 9.13 -3.42
N ARG A 76 -2.46 10.35 -3.68
CA ARG A 76 -3.42 10.69 -4.73
C ARG A 76 -2.77 11.61 -5.74
N LYS A 77 -3.15 11.45 -7.00
CA LYS A 77 -2.69 12.28 -8.11
C LYS A 77 -3.87 12.58 -9.01
N ASP A 78 -4.14 13.85 -9.24
CA ASP A 78 -5.19 14.26 -10.16
C ASP A 78 -4.79 13.93 -11.62
N GLY A 79 -5.78 13.64 -12.48
CA GLY A 79 -5.57 13.06 -13.82
C GLY A 79 -4.74 13.89 -14.82
N GLY A 80 -4.35 15.11 -14.46
CA GLY A 80 -3.45 15.97 -15.23
C GLY A 80 -2.23 16.49 -14.47
N ASP A 81 -2.07 16.12 -13.19
CA ASP A 81 -0.98 16.61 -12.34
C ASP A 81 0.22 15.65 -12.32
N THR A 82 1.40 16.18 -12.04
CA THR A 82 2.61 15.42 -11.73
C THR A 82 2.84 15.28 -10.23
N GLU A 83 2.19 16.11 -9.42
CA GLU A 83 2.31 16.07 -7.97
C GLU A 83 1.46 14.94 -7.37
N VAL A 84 2.02 14.27 -6.36
CA VAL A 84 1.34 13.21 -5.61
C VAL A 84 1.09 13.73 -4.19
N GLU A 85 -0.18 13.93 -3.83
CA GLU A 85 -0.56 14.29 -2.47
C GLU A 85 -0.46 13.05 -1.57
N PRO A 86 0.36 13.07 -0.50
CA PRO A 86 0.47 11.94 0.42
C PRO A 86 -0.80 11.80 1.26
N VAL A 87 -1.35 10.59 1.31
CA VAL A 87 -2.56 10.28 2.09
C VAL A 87 -2.24 9.38 3.28
N MET A 88 -1.46 8.33 3.07
CA MET A 88 -1.10 7.37 4.11
C MET A 88 0.31 6.83 3.91
N ARG A 89 0.90 6.31 4.99
CA ARG A 89 2.15 5.55 4.99
C ARG A 89 1.97 4.28 5.83
N LEU A 90 2.52 3.18 5.37
CA LEU A 90 2.67 1.95 6.15
C LEU A 90 4.15 1.73 6.38
N ASP A 91 4.56 1.68 7.65
CA ASP A 91 5.90 1.25 8.04
C ASP A 91 5.81 -0.22 8.40
N ALA A 92 6.17 -1.09 7.46
CA ALA A 92 6.10 -2.52 7.61
C ALA A 92 7.37 -3.08 8.24
N TYR A 93 7.18 -4.05 9.12
CA TYR A 93 8.22 -4.88 9.70
C TYR A 93 7.91 -6.34 9.37
N ALA A 94 8.79 -7.00 8.64
CA ALA A 94 8.66 -8.38 8.18
C ALA A 94 9.92 -9.17 8.55
N ARG A 95 9.79 -10.08 9.50
CA ARG A 95 10.91 -10.88 10.02
C ARG A 95 10.45 -12.25 10.44
N ASN A 96 11.29 -13.26 10.22
CA ASN A 96 11.06 -14.64 10.66
C ASN A 96 9.71 -15.23 10.20
N GLY A 97 9.23 -14.86 9.00
CA GLY A 97 7.96 -15.35 8.46
C GLY A 97 6.71 -14.65 9.01
N GLU A 98 6.88 -13.58 9.80
CA GLU A 98 5.78 -12.76 10.32
C GLU A 98 5.93 -11.29 9.93
N ALA A 99 4.82 -10.64 9.60
CA ALA A 99 4.79 -9.24 9.24
C ALA A 99 3.70 -8.45 9.99
N THR A 100 4.01 -7.19 10.30
CA THR A 100 3.12 -6.17 10.88
C THR A 100 3.41 -4.82 10.24
N ALA A 101 2.52 -3.85 10.36
CA ALA A 101 2.80 -2.48 9.98
C ALA A 101 2.25 -1.48 11.00
N CYS A 102 2.90 -0.32 11.10
CA CYS A 102 2.29 0.87 11.67
C CYS A 102 1.68 1.70 10.55
N VAL A 103 0.38 1.97 10.63
CA VAL A 103 -0.35 2.77 9.64
C VAL A 103 -0.39 4.22 10.11
N MET A 104 0.18 5.10 9.30
CA MET A 104 0.26 6.53 9.53
C MET A 104 -0.64 7.26 8.54
N SER A 105 -1.50 8.16 9.02
CA SER A 105 -2.39 8.96 8.19
C SER A 105 -2.70 10.29 8.87
N ARG A 106 -3.71 11.02 8.37
CA ARG A 106 -4.25 12.22 9.06
C ARG A 106 -5.03 11.88 10.34
N THR A 107 -5.40 10.62 10.54
CA THR A 107 -5.97 10.12 11.80
C THR A 107 -4.86 9.59 12.70
N PRO A 108 -5.12 9.33 13.99
CA PRO A 108 -4.13 8.67 14.86
C PRO A 108 -3.58 7.41 14.21
N SER A 109 -2.28 7.21 14.37
CA SER A 109 -1.61 6.01 13.90
C SER A 109 -2.10 4.78 14.64
N TRP A 110 -2.07 3.63 13.97
CA TRP A 110 -2.46 2.36 14.57
C TRP A 110 -1.58 1.23 14.03
N ASP A 111 -1.39 0.21 14.85
CA ASP A 111 -0.61 -0.96 14.50
C ASP A 111 -1.51 -2.07 13.98
N THR A 112 -1.09 -2.72 12.90
CA THR A 112 -1.82 -3.83 12.31
C THR A 112 -1.63 -5.10 13.12
N GLU A 113 -2.59 -6.02 12.97
CA GLU A 113 -2.39 -7.40 13.38
C GLU A 113 -1.21 -8.04 12.64
N ARG A 114 -0.64 -9.06 13.28
CA ARG A 114 0.46 -9.85 12.73
C ARG A 114 -0.07 -10.86 11.73
N VAL A 115 0.62 -10.98 10.60
CA VAL A 115 0.30 -11.94 9.53
C VAL A 115 1.51 -12.79 9.17
N CYS A 116 1.28 -14.02 8.72
CA CYS A 116 2.34 -14.88 8.24
C CYS A 116 2.67 -14.59 6.76
N TYR A 117 3.95 -14.64 6.39
CA TYR A 117 4.42 -14.56 5.01
C TYR A 117 5.43 -15.69 4.71
N GLN A 118 5.58 -16.03 3.43
CA GLN A 118 6.49 -17.04 2.94
C GLN A 118 7.81 -16.41 2.48
N PRO A 119 8.94 -17.16 2.52
CA PRO A 119 10.24 -16.61 2.13
C PRO A 119 10.33 -16.04 0.71
N ASP A 120 9.46 -16.49 -0.20
CA ASP A 120 9.38 -16.06 -1.59
C ASP A 120 8.36 -14.95 -1.84
N ASP A 121 7.60 -14.52 -0.82
CA ASP A 121 6.67 -13.41 -0.95
C ASP A 121 7.43 -12.11 -1.25
N GLY A 122 7.11 -11.51 -2.39
CA GLY A 122 7.55 -10.15 -2.70
C GLY A 122 6.93 -9.11 -1.76
N ALA A 123 7.51 -7.91 -1.73
CA ALA A 123 7.05 -6.84 -0.86
C ALA A 123 5.55 -6.54 -1.02
N VAL A 124 5.02 -6.53 -2.26
CA VAL A 124 3.57 -6.32 -2.50
C VAL A 124 2.72 -7.45 -1.93
N ALA A 125 3.18 -8.70 -2.01
CA ALA A 125 2.45 -9.84 -1.45
C ALA A 125 2.38 -9.76 0.09
N ILE A 126 3.45 -9.32 0.75
CA ILE A 126 3.46 -9.07 2.19
C ILE A 126 2.47 -7.96 2.56
N VAL A 127 2.47 -6.84 1.83
CA VAL A 127 1.52 -5.73 2.04
C VAL A 127 0.08 -6.19 1.87
N LEU A 128 -0.21 -7.00 0.84
CA LEU A 128 -1.54 -7.56 0.62
C LEU A 128 -2.02 -8.40 1.80
N LYS A 129 -1.16 -9.22 2.39
CA LYS A 129 -1.50 -10.02 3.57
C LYS A 129 -1.81 -9.13 4.77
N ILE A 130 -1.00 -8.10 5.00
CA ILE A 130 -1.23 -7.11 6.07
C ILE A 130 -2.58 -6.42 5.87
N LEU A 131 -2.83 -5.86 4.68
CA LEU A 131 -4.09 -5.16 4.38
C LEU A 131 -5.29 -6.09 4.50
N ARG A 132 -5.23 -7.31 3.95
CA ARG A 132 -6.33 -8.27 3.98
C ARG A 132 -6.73 -8.64 5.41
N ALA A 133 -5.76 -8.89 6.29
CA ALA A 133 -6.05 -9.24 7.68
C ALA A 133 -6.73 -8.09 8.44
N ASN A 134 -6.41 -6.84 8.10
CA ASN A 134 -6.87 -5.66 8.85
C ASN A 134 -8.07 -4.94 8.21
N LEU A 135 -8.43 -5.32 6.97
CA LEU A 135 -9.66 -4.87 6.29
C LEU A 135 -10.77 -5.94 6.34
N GLY A 136 -10.38 -7.22 6.41
CA GLY A 136 -11.27 -8.39 6.39
C GLY A 136 -12.14 -8.58 7.64
N GLY A 137 -11.96 -7.76 8.67
CA GLY A 137 -12.87 -7.69 9.82
C GLY A 137 -14.22 -7.01 9.51
N THR A 138 -14.36 -6.41 8.33
CA THR A 138 -15.62 -5.82 7.87
C THR A 138 -16.46 -6.88 7.16
N GLN A 139 -17.03 -7.80 7.93
CA GLN A 139 -18.11 -8.66 7.44
C GLN A 139 -19.31 -7.75 7.08
N TYR A 140 -19.74 -7.80 5.82
CA TYR A 140 -21.08 -7.38 5.43
C TYR A 140 -22.06 -8.52 5.73
#